data_AF-A0A8T6N8U8-F1
#
_entry.id   AF-A0A8T6N8U8-F1
#
_cell.length_a   1.000
_cell.length_b   1.000
_cell.length_c   1.000
_cell.angle_alpha   90.00
_cell.angle_beta   90.00
_cell.angle_gamma   90.00
#
_symmetry.space_group_name_H-M   'P 1'
#
loop_
_entity.id
_entity.type
_entity.pdbx_description
1 polymer ?
#
loop_
_entity_poly.entity_id
_entity_poly.type
_entity_poly.pdbx_seq_one_letter_code
_entity_poly.pdbx_strand_id
1 'polypeptide(L)'
;MKVFVAGRRSGKSFLSVAFLIREALAGDNRLVFYVAPTIGQARAVAWGLMKEWLPSWYTKSWNETRLTVVLGNGSQISLRSADNPDAMRGVGLDALVMDEIADMRPEVWYEVLRPACSDRQARVMFVGTPKGLSSWAFDIYKRARDETDTEWTSFTCTTAEAGFVPEDELESAQKDLDPRVYRQEYEASFESPSGVV
;
A
#
# COMPACT_ATOMS: atom_id res chain seq x y z
N MET A 1 11.68 -6.18 -1.31
CA MET A 1 10.27 -5.87 -1.03
C MET A 1 10.16 -5.19 0.31
N LYS A 2 9.24 -4.23 0.47
CA LYS A 2 9.07 -3.47 1.70
C LYS A 2 7.67 -3.67 2.26
N VAL A 3 7.55 -3.83 3.58
CA VAL A 3 6.26 -4.01 4.28
C VAL A 3 6.10 -2.89 5.28
N PHE A 4 5.11 -2.03 5.09
CA PHE A 4 4.81 -0.89 5.95
C PHE A 4 3.51 -1.16 6.70
N VAL A 5 3.63 -1.50 7.98
CA VAL A 5 2.47 -1.71 8.87
C VAL A 5 2.41 -0.53 9.83
N ALA A 6 1.40 0.32 9.69
CA ALA A 6 1.35 1.54 10.50
C ALA A 6 -0.06 1.91 10.89
N GLY A 7 -0.19 2.72 11.94
CA GLY A 7 -1.45 3.24 12.45
C GLY A 7 -2.14 4.14 11.42
N ARG A 8 -3.39 4.51 11.67
CA ARG A 8 -4.12 5.51 10.89
C ARG A 8 -3.40 6.85 10.97
N ARG A 9 -3.59 7.69 9.95
CA ARG A 9 -3.01 9.04 9.91
C ARG A 9 -1.48 9.08 10.02
N SER A 10 -0.78 7.97 9.80
CA SER A 10 0.69 7.91 9.76
C SER A 10 1.33 8.34 8.44
N GLY A 11 0.54 8.78 7.46
CA GLY A 11 1.05 9.18 6.14
C GLY A 11 1.29 8.04 5.16
N LYS A 12 0.83 6.81 5.44
CA LYS A 12 1.04 5.63 4.59
C LYS A 12 0.69 5.86 3.11
N SER A 13 -0.50 6.41 2.86
CA SER A 13 -1.00 6.66 1.51
C SER A 13 -0.16 7.70 0.74
N PHE A 14 0.33 8.74 1.44
CA PHE A 14 1.24 9.73 0.89
C PHE A 14 2.55 9.06 0.45
N LEU A 15 3.13 8.22 1.33
CA LEU A 15 4.35 7.47 1.05
C LEU A 15 4.18 6.52 -0.15
N SER A 16 3.04 5.83 -0.23
CA SER A 16 2.70 4.94 -1.35
C SER A 16 2.70 5.66 -2.70
N VAL A 17 2.03 6.81 -2.77
CA VAL A 17 1.96 7.61 -4.01
C VAL A 17 3.34 8.17 -4.37
N ALA A 18 4.07 8.70 -3.38
CA ALA A 18 5.43 9.22 -3.58
C ALA A 18 6.37 8.12 -4.11
N PHE A 19 6.29 6.92 -3.54
CA PHE A 19 7.06 5.77 -4.00
C PHE A 19 6.75 5.45 -5.47
N LEU A 20 5.48 5.32 -5.86
CA LEU A 20 5.12 5.00 -7.25
C LEU A 20 5.56 6.06 -8.24
N ILE A 21 5.36 7.35 -7.92
CA ILE A 21 5.82 8.44 -8.78
C ILE A 21 7.34 8.35 -8.95
N ARG A 22 8.09 8.19 -7.85
CA ARG A 22 9.54 8.03 -7.91
C ARG A 22 9.96 6.85 -8.78
N GLU A 23 9.30 5.70 -8.64
CA GLU A 23 9.60 4.52 -9.46
C GLU A 23 9.23 4.72 -10.93
N ALA A 24 8.14 5.43 -11.24
CA ALA A 24 7.77 5.75 -12.63
C ALA A 24 8.76 6.72 -13.29
N LEU A 25 9.38 7.61 -12.50
CA LEU A 25 10.39 8.57 -12.94
C LEU A 25 11.81 7.99 -13.03
N ALA A 26 12.07 6.82 -12.44
CA ALA A 26 13.41 6.22 -12.37
C ALA A 26 13.96 5.71 -13.71
N GLY A 27 13.16 5.75 -14.78
CA GLY A 27 13.56 5.35 -16.13
C GLY A 27 12.39 5.51 -17.10
N ASP A 28 12.61 5.13 -18.37
CA ASP A 28 11.62 5.30 -19.44
C ASP A 28 10.69 4.11 -19.57
N ASN A 29 9.46 4.35 -20.03
CA ASN A 29 8.46 3.33 -20.36
C ASN A 29 8.18 2.30 -19.25
N ARG A 30 8.31 2.71 -17.98
CA ARG A 30 8.07 1.86 -16.81
C ARG A 30 6.57 1.72 -16.55
N LEU A 31 6.14 0.52 -16.15
CA LEU A 31 4.75 0.27 -15.75
C LEU A 31 4.67 0.06 -14.24
N VAL A 32 3.95 0.93 -13.54
CA VAL A 32 3.82 0.84 -12.07
C VAL A 32 2.36 0.86 -11.64
N PHE A 33 2.01 0.01 -10.67
CA PHE A 33 0.64 -0.17 -10.21
C PHE A 33 0.43 0.27 -8.75
N TYR A 34 -0.68 0.95 -8.50
CA TYR A 34 -1.28 1.10 -7.18
C TYR A 34 -2.48 0.15 -7.09
N VAL A 35 -2.44 -0.82 -6.18
CA VAL A 35 -3.53 -1.78 -5.97
C VAL A 35 -4.15 -1.53 -4.61
N ALA A 36 -5.46 -1.26 -4.57
CA ALA A 36 -6.25 -1.22 -3.34
C ALA A 36 -7.28 -2.37 -3.33
N PRO A 37 -7.99 -2.65 -2.22
CA PRO A 37 -8.97 -3.73 -2.19
C PRO A 37 -10.09 -3.52 -3.21
N THR A 38 -10.54 -2.27 -3.37
CA THR A 38 -11.53 -1.86 -4.38
C THR A 38 -11.02 -0.70 -5.23
N ILE A 39 -11.53 -0.59 -6.46
CA ILE A 39 -11.17 0.52 -7.36
C ILE A 39 -11.62 1.88 -6.82
N GLY A 40 -12.72 1.90 -6.06
CA GLY A 40 -13.22 3.10 -5.39
C GLY A 40 -12.24 3.63 -4.35
N GLN A 41 -11.68 2.73 -3.53
CA GLN A 41 -10.63 3.09 -2.57
C GLN A 41 -9.36 3.58 -3.27
N ALA A 42 -8.90 2.88 -4.31
CA ALA A 42 -7.73 3.31 -5.08
C ALA A 42 -7.92 4.74 -5.63
N ARG A 43 -9.09 5.04 -6.21
CA ARG A 43 -9.43 6.37 -6.71
C ARG A 43 -9.44 7.43 -5.60
N ALA A 44 -10.12 7.14 -4.49
CA ALA A 44 -10.28 8.08 -3.39
C ALA A 44 -8.94 8.43 -2.72
N VAL A 45 -8.04 7.46 -2.63
CA VAL A 45 -6.76 7.62 -1.93
C VAL A 45 -5.67 8.19 -2.83
N ALA A 46 -5.45 7.60 -4.01
CA ALA A 46 -4.26 7.88 -4.82
C ALA A 46 -4.51 8.84 -5.99
N TRP A 47 -5.71 8.82 -6.61
CA TRP A 47 -5.93 9.53 -7.88
C TRP A 47 -5.86 11.06 -7.72
N GLY A 48 -6.50 11.59 -6.67
CA GLY A 48 -6.45 13.02 -6.36
C GLY A 48 -5.03 13.49 -6.05
N LEU A 49 -4.32 12.76 -5.19
CA LEU A 49 -2.94 13.06 -4.82
C LEU A 49 -2.00 13.08 -6.03
N MET A 50 -2.14 12.11 -6.94
CA MET A 50 -1.33 12.10 -8.16
C MET A 50 -1.60 13.30 -9.06
N LYS A 51 -2.86 13.74 -9.19
CA LYS A 51 -3.20 14.94 -9.98
C LYS A 51 -2.64 16.22 -9.36
N GLU A 52 -2.57 16.26 -8.04
CA GLU A 52 -1.99 17.39 -7.31
C GLU A 52 -0.47 17.46 -7.50
N TRP A 53 0.22 16.31 -7.45
CA TRP A 53 1.69 16.29 -7.42
C TRP A 53 2.33 16.14 -8.80
N LEU A 54 1.67 15.50 -9.77
CA LEU A 54 2.20 15.37 -11.11
C LEU A 54 1.94 16.66 -11.89
N PRO A 55 2.99 17.39 -12.29
CA PRO A 55 2.79 18.64 -12.99
C PRO A 55 2.25 18.38 -14.40
N SER A 56 1.38 19.27 -14.87
CA SER A 56 0.74 19.16 -16.18
C SER A 56 1.75 19.12 -17.34
N TRP A 57 2.87 19.85 -17.23
CA TRP A 57 3.91 19.88 -18.26
C TRP A 57 4.65 18.55 -18.44
N TYR A 58 4.69 17.70 -17.41
CA TYR A 58 5.32 16.39 -17.48
C TYR A 58 4.29 15.26 -17.71
N THR A 59 3.01 15.56 -17.62
CA THR A 59 1.95 14.56 -17.79
C THR A 59 1.45 14.58 -19.23
N LYS A 60 1.60 13.45 -19.93
CA LYS A 60 1.20 13.32 -21.33
C LYS A 60 -0.30 13.11 -21.48
N SER A 61 -0.90 12.28 -20.64
CA SER A 61 -2.36 12.06 -20.66
C SER A 61 -2.87 11.46 -19.36
N TRP A 62 -4.14 11.77 -19.07
CA TRP A 62 -4.92 11.17 -17.99
C TRP A 62 -6.07 10.36 -18.59
N ASN A 63 -6.29 9.14 -18.08
CA ASN A 63 -7.45 8.33 -18.40
C ASN A 63 -8.28 8.11 -17.12
N GLU A 64 -9.39 8.85 -16.97
CA GLU A 64 -10.25 8.80 -15.79
C GLU A 64 -10.99 7.46 -15.61
N THR A 65 -11.30 6.79 -16.72
CA THR A 65 -12.05 5.53 -16.72
C THR A 65 -11.15 4.37 -16.29
N ARG A 66 -9.95 4.28 -16.88
CA ARG A 66 -8.97 3.24 -16.58
C ARG A 66 -8.08 3.58 -15.38
N LEU A 67 -8.20 4.80 -14.86
CA LEU A 67 -7.36 5.38 -13.81
C LEU A 67 -5.86 5.17 -14.08
N THR A 68 -5.45 5.57 -15.28
CA THR A 68 -4.06 5.51 -15.73
C THR A 68 -3.57 6.88 -16.15
N VAL A 69 -2.37 7.24 -15.72
CA VAL A 69 -1.65 8.44 -16.18
C VAL A 69 -0.42 8.02 -16.95
N VAL A 70 -0.17 8.68 -18.09
CA VAL A 70 1.03 8.51 -18.92
C VAL A 70 1.91 9.74 -18.73
N LEU A 71 3.19 9.51 -18.42
CA LEU A 71 4.17 10.56 -18.15
C LEU A 71 5.01 10.88 -19.39
N GLY A 72 5.77 11.98 -19.32
CA GLY A 72 6.62 12.48 -20.41
C GLY A 72 7.69 11.48 -20.88
N ASN A 73 8.19 10.65 -19.96
CA ASN A 73 9.13 9.54 -20.24
C ASN A 73 8.45 8.25 -20.75
N GLY A 74 7.15 8.31 -21.06
CA GLY A 74 6.37 7.15 -21.50
C GLY A 74 5.96 6.19 -20.39
N SER A 75 6.43 6.39 -19.16
CA SER A 75 6.03 5.57 -18.00
C SER A 75 4.55 5.75 -17.69
N GLN A 76 3.95 4.71 -17.12
CA GLN A 76 2.52 4.65 -16.80
C GLN A 76 2.32 4.30 -15.34
N ILE A 77 1.51 5.11 -14.64
CA ILE A 77 1.03 4.81 -13.30
C ILE A 77 -0.45 4.44 -13.43
N SER A 78 -0.82 3.24 -12.97
CA SER A 78 -2.21 2.75 -13.06
C SER A 78 -2.75 2.32 -11.71
N LEU A 79 -3.99 2.73 -11.43
CA LEU A 79 -4.74 2.27 -10.27
C LEU A 79 -5.52 1.02 -10.65
N ARG A 80 -5.43 0.01 -9.80
CA ARG A 80 -6.05 -1.30 -9.98
C ARG A 80 -6.68 -1.74 -8.67
N SER A 81 -7.45 -2.82 -8.76
CA SER A 81 -8.30 -3.30 -7.70
C SER A 81 -8.09 -4.79 -7.47
N ALA A 82 -7.99 -5.19 -6.22
CA ALA A 82 -7.84 -6.60 -5.84
C ALA A 82 -9.15 -7.41 -6.03
N ASP A 83 -10.29 -6.74 -6.16
CA ASP A 83 -11.59 -7.37 -6.50
C ASP A 83 -11.64 -7.90 -7.94
N ASN A 84 -10.82 -7.36 -8.85
CA ASN A 84 -10.72 -7.79 -10.25
C ASN A 84 -9.26 -8.11 -10.63
N PRO A 85 -8.72 -9.23 -10.10
CA PRO A 85 -7.32 -9.59 -10.30
C PRO A 85 -6.99 -9.97 -11.75
N ASP A 86 -7.96 -10.46 -12.53
CA ASP A 86 -7.73 -10.88 -13.91
C ASP A 86 -7.32 -9.71 -14.82
N ALA A 87 -7.78 -8.50 -14.53
CA ALA A 87 -7.37 -7.28 -15.23
C ALA A 87 -5.88 -6.91 -15.05
N MET A 88 -5.18 -7.58 -14.12
CA MET A 88 -3.77 -7.38 -13.84
C MET A 88 -2.89 -8.54 -14.35
N ARG A 89 -3.47 -9.59 -14.96
CA ARG A 89 -2.69 -10.72 -15.48
C ARG A 89 -1.95 -10.35 -16.77
N GLY A 90 -0.79 -10.97 -16.99
CA GLY A 90 -0.03 -10.86 -18.25
C GLY A 90 0.73 -9.55 -18.45
N VAL A 91 0.86 -8.72 -17.41
CA VAL A 91 1.69 -7.50 -17.44
C VAL A 91 3.03 -7.73 -16.74
N GLY A 92 4.07 -7.02 -17.16
CA GLY A 92 5.36 -6.92 -16.45
C GLY A 92 5.45 -5.59 -15.73
N LEU A 93 5.64 -5.62 -14.40
CA LEU A 93 5.65 -4.43 -13.54
C LEU A 93 7.06 -4.03 -13.15
N ASP A 94 7.33 -2.74 -13.20
CA ASP A 94 8.58 -2.15 -12.71
C ASP A 94 8.50 -1.79 -11.22
N ALA A 95 7.30 -1.47 -10.75
CA ALA A 95 7.01 -1.27 -9.33
C ALA A 95 5.53 -1.51 -9.01
N LEU A 96 5.27 -1.79 -7.74
CA LEU A 96 3.95 -2.12 -7.24
C LEU A 96 3.77 -1.60 -5.81
N VAL A 97 2.63 -0.98 -5.55
CA VAL A 97 2.10 -0.80 -4.21
C VAL A 97 0.84 -1.65 -4.05
N MET A 98 0.77 -2.43 -2.98
CA MET A 98 -0.46 -3.04 -2.49
C MET A 98 -0.86 -2.34 -1.19
N ASP A 99 -1.94 -1.57 -1.23
CA ASP A 99 -2.43 -0.76 -0.12
C ASP A 99 -3.62 -1.44 0.58
N GLU A 100 -3.64 -1.42 1.91
CA GLU A 100 -4.54 -2.21 2.75
C GLU A 100 -4.50 -3.71 2.43
N ILE A 101 -3.29 -4.29 2.41
CA ILE A 101 -3.06 -5.70 2.06
C ILE A 101 -3.86 -6.68 2.91
N ALA A 102 -4.14 -6.33 4.16
CA ALA A 102 -4.90 -7.18 5.07
C ALA A 102 -6.35 -7.43 4.60
N ASP A 103 -6.87 -6.56 3.72
CA ASP A 103 -8.20 -6.65 3.12
C ASP A 103 -8.22 -7.32 1.74
N MET A 104 -7.06 -7.74 1.24
CA MET A 104 -6.97 -8.48 -0.01
C MET A 104 -6.87 -9.96 0.25
N ARG A 105 -7.35 -10.75 -0.71
CA ARG A 105 -7.12 -12.20 -0.68
C ARG A 105 -5.67 -12.50 -1.09
N PRO A 106 -4.97 -13.44 -0.42
CA PRO A 106 -3.55 -13.71 -0.67
C PRO A 106 -3.23 -14.07 -2.13
N GLU A 107 -4.17 -14.70 -2.83
CA GLU A 107 -4.01 -15.16 -4.22
C GLU A 107 -3.77 -14.00 -5.19
N VAL A 108 -4.27 -12.80 -4.87
CA VAL A 108 -4.00 -11.58 -5.66
C VAL A 108 -2.49 -11.29 -5.69
N TRP A 109 -1.80 -11.50 -4.57
CA TRP A 109 -0.35 -11.40 -4.54
C TRP A 109 0.30 -12.64 -5.17
N TYR A 110 0.05 -13.82 -4.61
CA TYR A 110 0.84 -15.02 -4.92
C TYR A 110 0.64 -15.54 -6.35
N GLU A 111 -0.56 -15.42 -6.91
CA GLU A 111 -0.90 -16.01 -8.21
C GLU A 111 -0.95 -14.99 -9.36
N VAL A 112 -1.04 -13.69 -9.05
CA VAL A 112 -1.22 -12.64 -10.07
C VAL A 112 -0.08 -11.64 -10.06
N LEU A 113 0.12 -10.93 -8.96
CA LEU A 113 1.06 -9.82 -8.91
C LEU A 113 2.52 -10.26 -8.72
N ARG A 114 2.77 -11.33 -7.95
CA ARG A 114 4.13 -11.86 -7.76
C ARG A 114 4.74 -12.35 -9.09
N PRO A 115 4.02 -13.10 -9.95
CA PRO A 115 4.49 -13.41 -11.30
C PRO A 115 4.76 -12.15 -12.14
N ALA A 116 3.84 -11.18 -12.14
CA ALA A 116 3.96 -9.92 -12.88
C ALA A 116 5.18 -9.07 -12.47
N CYS A 117 5.74 -9.30 -11.27
CA CYS A 117 6.95 -8.62 -10.79
C CYS A 117 8.26 -9.31 -11.18
N SER A 118 8.21 -10.53 -11.74
CA SER A 118 9.39 -11.40 -11.84
C SER A 118 10.34 -11.03 -12.97
N ASP A 119 9.81 -10.65 -14.13
CA ASP A 119 10.60 -10.36 -15.33
C ASP A 119 11.43 -9.07 -15.19
N ARG A 120 10.87 -8.05 -14.53
CA ARG A 120 11.51 -6.74 -14.33
C ARG A 120 12.05 -6.50 -12.93
N GLN A 121 12.03 -7.53 -12.08
CA GLN A 121 12.46 -7.45 -10.68
C GLN A 121 11.84 -6.26 -9.94
N ALA A 122 10.50 -6.18 -9.99
CA ALA A 122 9.76 -5.00 -9.56
C ALA A 122 10.08 -4.59 -8.12
N ARG A 123 10.12 -3.28 -7.87
CA ARG A 123 10.14 -2.77 -6.49
C ARG A 123 8.72 -2.79 -5.91
N VAL A 124 8.53 -3.61 -4.87
CA VAL A 124 7.21 -3.81 -4.25
C VAL A 124 7.14 -3.22 -2.86
N MET A 125 6.06 -2.50 -2.57
CA MET A 125 5.70 -2.00 -1.24
C MET A 125 4.32 -2.51 -0.85
N PHE A 126 4.25 -3.22 0.27
CA PHE A 126 3.03 -3.64 0.93
C PHE A 126 2.70 -2.64 2.03
N VAL A 127 1.46 -2.19 2.09
CA VAL A 127 1.01 -1.17 3.04
C VAL A 127 -0.30 -1.63 3.66
N GLY A 128 -0.48 -1.37 4.96
CA GLY A 128 -1.76 -1.58 5.60
C GLY A 128 -1.75 -1.33 7.09
N THR A 129 -2.94 -1.45 7.66
CA THR A 129 -3.16 -1.51 9.11
C THR A 129 -3.20 -2.99 9.53
N PRO A 130 -2.62 -3.39 10.68
CA PRO A 130 -2.65 -4.79 11.11
C PRO A 130 -4.10 -5.30 11.25
N LYS A 131 -4.38 -6.57 10.92
CA LYS A 131 -5.70 -7.19 11.16
C LYS A 131 -5.59 -8.61 11.68
N GLY A 132 -5.28 -8.71 12.96
CA GLY A 132 -5.21 -10.00 13.64
C GLY A 132 -4.02 -10.88 13.23
N LEU A 133 -3.67 -11.84 14.09
CA LEU A 133 -2.54 -12.75 13.87
C LEU A 133 -2.78 -13.82 12.78
N SER A 134 -4.03 -14.06 12.38
CA SER A 134 -4.37 -15.02 11.33
C SER A 134 -4.38 -14.41 9.92
N SER A 135 -4.11 -13.11 9.79
CA SER A 135 -4.06 -12.45 8.48
C SER A 135 -2.75 -12.77 7.77
N TRP A 136 -2.82 -13.03 6.47
CA TRP A 136 -1.62 -13.20 5.63
C TRP A 136 -0.72 -11.95 5.60
N ALA A 137 -1.28 -10.77 5.91
CA ALA A 137 -0.50 -9.55 6.11
C ALA A 137 0.48 -9.70 7.30
N PHE A 138 0.09 -10.43 8.35
CA PHE A 138 0.97 -10.77 9.46
C PHE A 138 2.07 -11.75 9.04
N ASP A 139 1.77 -12.72 8.17
CA ASP A 139 2.77 -13.66 7.67
C ASP A 139 3.85 -12.97 6.84
N ILE A 140 3.43 -12.05 5.95
CA ILE A 140 4.36 -11.23 5.18
C ILE A 140 5.16 -10.30 6.08
N TYR A 141 4.52 -9.68 7.09
CA TYR A 141 5.20 -8.84 8.06
C TYR A 141 6.25 -9.61 8.86
N LYS A 142 5.93 -10.81 9.37
CA LYS A 142 6.90 -11.70 10.06
C LYS A 142 8.08 -12.04 9.17
N ARG A 143 7.81 -12.41 7.91
CA ARG A 143 8.88 -12.70 6.94
C ARG A 143 9.79 -11.49 6.74
N ALA A 144 9.21 -10.30 6.63
CA ALA A 144 9.96 -9.05 6.47
C ALA A 144 10.65 -8.55 7.76
N ARG A 145 10.45 -9.22 8.89
CA ARG A 145 11.21 -9.01 10.13
C ARG A 145 12.37 -10.00 10.28
N ASP A 146 12.43 -11.05 9.46
CA ASP A 146 13.52 -12.01 9.50
C ASP A 146 14.78 -11.34 8.97
N GLU A 147 15.75 -11.08 9.86
CA GLU A 147 17.02 -10.42 9.51
C GLU A 147 17.89 -11.26 8.57
N THR A 148 17.58 -12.56 8.42
CA THR A 148 18.26 -13.44 7.46
C THR A 148 17.73 -13.30 6.03
N ASP A 149 16.53 -12.76 5.84
CA ASP A 149 15.94 -12.52 4.52
C ASP A 149 16.34 -11.11 4.02
N THR A 150 17.30 -11.07 3.10
CA THR A 150 17.77 -9.80 2.50
C THR A 150 16.82 -9.23 1.43
N GLU A 151 15.82 -10.01 0.98
CA GLU A 151 14.84 -9.56 0.00
C GLU A 151 13.75 -8.73 0.67
N TRP A 152 13.40 -9.00 1.93
CA TRP A 152 12.27 -8.38 2.63
C TRP A 152 12.71 -7.45 3.76
N THR A 153 11.98 -6.35 3.94
CA THR A 153 12.22 -5.44 5.07
C THR A 153 10.91 -4.85 5.53
N SER A 154 10.69 -4.85 6.84
CA SER A 154 9.49 -4.31 7.48
C SER A 154 9.78 -2.98 8.17
N PHE A 155 8.73 -2.17 8.25
CA PHE A 155 8.73 -0.87 8.91
C PHE A 155 7.41 -0.72 9.64
N THR A 156 7.47 -0.14 10.84
CA THR A 156 6.28 0.17 11.65
C THR A 156 6.28 1.62 12.08
N CYS A 157 5.10 2.20 12.21
CA CYS A 157 4.90 3.55 12.71
C CYS A 157 3.53 3.65 13.38
N THR A 158 3.50 4.01 14.65
CA THR A 158 2.26 4.37 15.34
C THR A 158 1.74 5.73 14.86
N THR A 159 0.48 6.03 15.13
CA THR A 159 -0.10 7.35 14.85
C THR A 159 0.63 8.45 15.62
N ALA A 160 1.00 8.18 16.87
CA ALA A 160 1.71 9.13 17.73
C ALA A 160 3.11 9.44 17.18
N GLU A 161 3.89 8.42 16.79
CA GLU A 161 5.22 8.59 16.19
C GLU A 161 5.20 9.39 14.89
N ALA A 162 4.11 9.29 14.12
CA ALA A 162 3.97 10.05 12.88
C ALA A 162 3.78 11.56 13.11
N GLY A 163 3.33 11.97 14.30
CA GLY A 163 3.26 13.38 14.71
C GLY A 163 2.22 14.23 13.98
N PHE A 164 1.30 13.63 13.22
CA PHE A 164 0.26 14.35 12.46
C PHE A 164 -1.05 14.55 13.23
N VAL A 165 -1.22 13.87 14.36
CA VAL A 165 -2.44 13.92 15.19
C VAL A 165 -2.09 14.57 16.53
N PRO A 166 -2.82 15.60 16.98
CA PRO A 166 -2.64 16.21 18.30
C PRO A 166 -2.79 15.20 19.44
N GLU A 167 -2.01 15.38 20.52
CA GLU A 167 -2.00 14.46 21.66
C GLU A 167 -3.37 14.35 22.35
N ASP A 168 -4.09 15.46 22.48
CA ASP A 168 -5.43 15.51 23.07
C ASP A 168 -6.46 14.69 22.28
N GLU A 169 -6.34 14.67 20.95
CA GLU A 169 -7.16 13.81 20.09
C GLU A 169 -6.80 12.32 20.24
N LEU A 170 -5.51 11.99 20.41
CA LEU A 170 -5.08 10.62 20.69
C LEU A 170 -5.64 10.11 22.02
N GLU A 171 -5.55 10.93 23.07
CA GLU A 171 -6.13 10.62 24.38
C GLU A 171 -7.65 10.47 24.32
N SER A 172 -8.33 11.32 23.54
CA SER A 172 -9.78 11.22 23.36
C SER A 172 -10.15 9.92 22.65
N ALA A 173 -9.48 9.60 21.53
CA ALA A 173 -9.71 8.37 20.79
C ALA A 173 -9.45 7.11 21.63
N GLN A 174 -8.46 7.14 22.52
CA GLN A 174 -8.17 6.03 23.42
C GLN A 174 -9.30 5.78 24.44
N LYS A 175 -10.03 6.83 24.86
CA LYS A 175 -11.18 6.72 25.77
C LYS A 175 -12.44 6.21 25.08
N ASP A 176 -12.62 6.58 23.82
CA ASP A 176 -13.83 6.27 23.05
C ASP A 176 -13.81 4.88 22.39
N LEU A 177 -12.62 4.37 22.07
CA LEU A 177 -12.45 3.11 21.35
C LEU A 177 -12.22 1.93 22.30
N ASP A 178 -12.67 0.76 21.87
CA ASP A 178 -12.24 -0.49 22.51
C ASP A 178 -10.70 -0.56 22.49
N PRO A 179 -10.03 -0.94 23.59
CA PRO A 179 -8.58 -0.96 23.67
C PRO A 179 -7.91 -1.75 22.54
N ARG A 180 -8.52 -2.85 22.07
CA ARG A 180 -7.99 -3.65 20.95
C ARG A 180 -8.06 -2.87 19.64
N VAL A 181 -9.16 -2.16 19.41
CA VAL A 181 -9.33 -1.31 18.22
C VAL A 181 -8.31 -0.17 18.25
N TYR A 182 -8.09 0.45 19.41
CA TYR A 182 -7.07 1.49 19.56
C TYR A 182 -5.67 0.94 19.26
N ARG A 183 -5.27 -0.18 19.86
CA ARG A 183 -3.95 -0.80 19.60
C ARG A 183 -3.75 -1.17 18.13
N GLN A 184 -4.78 -1.68 17.47
CA GLN A 184 -4.71 -2.02 16.05
C GLN A 184 -4.59 -0.78 15.16
N GLU A 185 -5.52 0.18 15.34
CA GLU A 185 -5.68 1.31 14.41
C GLU A 185 -4.72 2.48 14.73
N TYR A 186 -4.23 2.62 15.97
CA TYR A 186 -3.33 3.70 16.38
C TYR A 186 -1.91 3.22 16.70
N GLU A 187 -1.78 2.12 17.44
CA GLU A 187 -0.46 1.59 17.85
C GLU A 187 0.16 0.61 16.83
N ALA A 188 -0.51 0.37 15.70
CA ALA A 188 -0.05 -0.56 14.66
C ALA A 188 0.27 -1.97 15.18
N SER A 189 -0.48 -2.45 16.18
CA SER A 189 -0.29 -3.76 16.82
C SER A 189 -1.09 -4.87 16.14
N PHE A 190 -0.49 -6.05 15.98
CA PHE A 190 -1.20 -7.27 15.60
C PHE A 190 -1.81 -7.94 16.83
N GLU A 191 -3.14 -7.87 16.95
CA GLU A 191 -3.86 -8.40 18.10
C GLU A 191 -4.24 -9.89 17.91
N SER A 192 -4.22 -10.69 18.98
CA SER A 192 -4.75 -12.05 18.94
C SER A 192 -6.29 -12.05 18.87
N PRO A 193 -6.93 -13.03 18.20
CA PRO A 193 -8.35 -13.27 18.41
C PRO A 193 -8.61 -13.44 19.90
N SER A 194 -9.63 -12.78 20.43
CA SER A 194 -10.06 -13.00 21.81
C SER A 194 -10.38 -14.47 21.97
N GLY A 195 -9.61 -15.20 22.79
CA GLY A 195 -10.00 -16.52 23.24
C GLY A 195 -11.38 -16.39 23.87
N VAL A 196 -12.37 -17.07 23.30
CA VAL A 196 -13.59 -17.37 24.04
C VAL A 196 -13.13 -18.24 25.20
N VAL A 197 -13.18 -17.69 26.42
CA VAL A 197 -13.07 -18.47 27.66
C VAL A 197 -14.43 -19.09 27.92
#